data_AF-A0A852ZCQ7-F1
#
_entry.id   AF-A0A852ZCQ7-F1
#
_cell.length_a   1.000
_cell.length_b   1.000
_cell.length_c   1.000
_cell.angle_alpha   90.00
_cell.angle_beta   90.00
_cell.angle_gamma   90.00
#
_symmetry.space_group_name_H-M   'P 1'
#
loop_
_entity.id
_entity.type
_entity.pdbx_description
1 polymer ?
#
loop_
_entity_poly.entity_id
_entity_poly.type
_entity_poly.pdbx_seq_one_letter_code
_entity_poly.pdbx_strand_id
1 'polypeptide(L)'
;MDFAAWTRTLFDRGLRVVPPSHPAPVRLWALLPAGGLLHFRCHGTTVDLERYAEGDFLFAAPAGRCDCGCGQHLPAPQAPPRLVLRTGARPVDGVRHDGAGERGWRGYEAGLLSVDAAAEVFERLLAELTPGAGAAAGPPAGRGSAPVRAGGHRAPAVGHPV
;
A
#
# COMPACT_ATOMS: atom_id res chain seq x y z
N MET A 1 -7.44 19.27 4.69
CA MET A 1 -7.87 17.99 5.30
C MET A 1 -7.05 17.74 6.55
N ASP A 2 -7.67 17.32 7.65
CA ASP A 2 -6.92 16.85 8.82
C ASP A 2 -6.51 15.38 8.68
N PHE A 3 -5.66 14.90 9.59
CA PHE A 3 -5.14 13.53 9.52
C PHE A 3 -6.25 12.48 9.68
N ALA A 4 -7.25 12.73 10.52
CA ALA A 4 -8.35 11.80 10.73
C ALA A 4 -9.17 11.64 9.44
N ALA A 5 -9.48 12.75 8.76
CA ALA A 5 -10.17 12.74 7.48
C ALA A 5 -9.34 12.01 6.41
N TRP A 6 -8.02 12.23 6.35
CA TRP A 6 -7.16 11.50 5.41
C TRP A 6 -7.10 10.00 5.69
N THR A 7 -6.95 9.60 6.95
CA THR A 7 -6.99 8.16 7.29
C THR A 7 -8.33 7.51 6.98
N ARG A 8 -9.44 8.26 7.04
CA ARG A 8 -10.75 7.78 6.58
C ARG A 8 -10.80 7.58 5.08
N THR A 9 -10.28 8.50 4.26
CA THR A 9 -10.25 8.30 2.81
C THR A 9 -9.39 7.09 2.40
N LEU A 10 -8.30 6.83 3.12
CA LEU A 10 -7.50 5.62 2.95
C LEU A 10 -8.26 4.36 3.35
N PHE A 11 -9.01 4.41 4.46
CA PHE A 11 -9.88 3.32 4.90
C PHE A 11 -10.94 2.97 3.87
N ASP A 12 -11.58 3.97 3.27
CA ASP A 12 -12.60 3.80 2.23
C ASP A 12 -12.02 3.16 0.96
N ARG A 13 -10.70 3.32 0.73
CA ARG A 13 -9.94 2.66 -0.36
C ARG A 13 -9.39 1.28 0.03
N GLY A 14 -9.71 0.80 1.23
CA GLY A 14 -9.29 -0.51 1.74
C GLY A 14 -7.95 -0.53 2.48
N LEU A 15 -7.24 0.60 2.57
CA LEU A 15 -6.00 0.67 3.35
C LEU A 15 -6.34 0.84 4.84
N ARG A 16 -5.71 0.05 5.72
CA ARG A 16 -5.93 0.16 7.17
C ARG A 16 -4.75 0.87 7.82
N VAL A 17 -4.95 2.13 8.20
CA VAL A 17 -3.94 2.92 8.91
C VAL A 17 -3.80 2.42 10.35
N VAL A 18 -2.56 2.20 10.81
CA VAL A 18 -2.28 1.60 12.12
C VAL A 18 -1.27 2.43 12.92
N PRO A 19 -1.27 2.34 14.27
CA PRO A 19 -0.19 2.88 15.08
C PRO A 19 1.16 2.27 14.70
N PRO A 20 2.26 3.05 14.67
CA PRO A 20 2.41 4.39 15.24
C PRO A 20 2.28 5.56 14.22
N SER A 21 1.23 5.60 13.39
CA SER A 21 0.97 6.73 12.49
C SER A 21 0.72 8.06 13.23
N HIS A 22 1.24 9.18 12.73
CA HIS A 22 1.11 10.51 13.34
C HIS A 22 1.20 11.67 12.31
N PRO A 23 0.57 12.83 12.57
CA PRO A 23 0.43 13.91 11.59
C PRO A 23 1.61 14.89 11.51
N ALA A 24 2.50 14.95 12.50
CA ALA A 24 3.59 15.91 12.52
C ALA A 24 4.83 15.34 13.25
N PRO A 25 5.98 15.14 12.56
CA PRO A 25 6.09 15.09 11.10
C PRO A 25 5.16 14.00 10.53
N VAL A 26 4.71 14.08 9.29
CA VAL A 26 3.77 13.07 8.77
C VAL A 26 4.47 11.71 8.66
N ARG A 27 3.95 10.72 9.40
CA ARG A 27 4.31 9.30 9.30
C ARG A 27 3.05 8.47 9.25
N LEU A 28 2.97 7.55 8.30
CA LEU A 28 1.80 6.71 8.11
C LEU A 28 2.22 5.27 7.84
N TRP A 29 1.64 4.37 8.63
CA TRP A 29 1.71 2.92 8.44
C TRP A 29 0.34 2.45 7.99
N ALA A 30 0.26 1.79 6.85
CA ALA A 30 -1.01 1.30 6.31
C ALA A 30 -0.91 -0.13 5.81
N LEU A 31 -1.76 -1.02 6.30
CA LEU A 31 -1.91 -2.36 5.76
C LEU A 31 -2.62 -2.30 4.42
N LEU A 32 -2.10 -3.06 3.46
CA LEU A 32 -2.69 -3.21 2.14
C LEU A 32 -3.79 -4.30 2.15
N PRO A 33 -4.85 -4.18 1.33
CA PRO A 33 -5.90 -5.20 1.24
C PRO A 33 -5.38 -6.59 0.86
N ALA A 34 -4.36 -6.65 0.01
CA ALA A 34 -3.75 -7.88 -0.48
C ALA A 34 -2.66 -8.45 0.44
N GLY A 35 -2.49 -7.87 1.63
CA GLY A 35 -1.38 -8.19 2.54
C GLY A 35 -0.16 -7.31 2.31
N GLY A 36 0.72 -7.29 3.31
CA GLY A 36 1.86 -6.37 3.35
C GLY A 36 1.53 -5.01 3.96
N LEU A 37 2.54 -4.15 3.99
CA LEU A 37 2.53 -2.91 4.74
C LEU A 37 3.18 -1.79 3.95
N LEU A 38 2.53 -0.62 3.92
CA LEU A 38 3.12 0.63 3.48
C LEU A 38 3.67 1.41 4.68
N HIS A 39 4.84 2.00 4.51
CA HIS A 39 5.45 2.95 5.43
C HIS A 39 5.74 4.24 4.66
N PHE A 40 4.95 5.26 4.93
CA PHE A 40 5.12 6.60 4.39
C PHE A 40 5.73 7.51 5.45
N ARG A 41 6.80 8.23 5.10
CA ARG A 41 7.55 9.04 6.06
C ARG A 41 8.05 10.33 5.42
N CYS A 42 7.63 11.45 5.99
CA CYS A 42 8.16 12.76 5.66
C CYS A 42 9.25 13.13 6.68
N HIS A 43 10.50 13.30 6.26
CA HIS A 43 11.62 13.60 7.16
C HIS A 43 12.73 14.37 6.45
N GLY A 44 13.35 15.32 7.15
CA GLY A 44 14.41 16.14 6.56
C GLY A 44 13.94 16.84 5.28
N THR A 45 14.63 16.55 4.18
CA THR A 45 14.31 17.02 2.82
C THR A 45 13.71 15.93 1.92
N THR A 46 13.34 14.78 2.48
CA THR A 46 12.90 13.61 1.70
C THR A 46 11.55 13.09 2.16
N VAL A 47 10.81 12.52 1.21
CA VAL A 47 9.60 11.76 1.50
C VAL A 47 9.76 10.35 0.94
N ASP A 48 9.67 9.36 1.81
CA ASP A 48 9.81 7.95 1.45
C ASP A 48 8.44 7.26 1.51
N LEU A 49 8.17 6.38 0.53
CA LEU A 49 7.11 5.39 0.59
C LEU A 49 7.71 4.00 0.36
N GLU A 50 7.69 3.17 1.37
CA GLU A 50 8.26 1.82 1.36
C GLU A 50 7.17 0.76 1.51
N ARG A 51 7.32 -0.38 0.85
CA ARG A 51 6.44 -1.55 1.01
C ARG A 51 7.21 -2.70 1.66
N TYR A 52 6.61 -3.33 2.66
CA TYR A 52 7.15 -4.49 3.36
C TYR A 52 6.25 -5.72 3.15
N ALA A 53 6.85 -6.92 3.16
CA ALA A 53 6.10 -8.16 3.09
C ALA A 53 5.36 -8.43 4.41
N GLU A 54 4.31 -9.25 4.37
CA GLU A 54 3.54 -9.60 5.57
C GLU A 54 4.40 -10.27 6.66
N GLY A 55 5.41 -11.05 6.25
CA GLY A 55 6.34 -11.69 7.18
C GLY A 55 7.27 -10.71 7.92
N ASP A 56 7.42 -9.48 7.44
CA ASP A 56 8.40 -8.50 7.94
C ASP A 56 7.91 -7.66 9.12
N PHE A 57 6.64 -7.78 9.49
CA PHE A 57 6.08 -7.00 10.60
C PHE A 57 5.22 -7.87 11.52
N LEU A 58 4.93 -7.31 12.69
CA LEU A 58 4.02 -7.89 13.68
C LEU A 58 3.37 -6.78 14.51
N PHE A 59 2.28 -7.14 15.17
CA PHE A 59 1.65 -6.28 16.17
C PHE A 59 2.17 -6.66 17.56
N ALA A 60 2.87 -5.73 18.19
CA ALA A 60 3.39 -5.91 19.54
C ALA A 60 2.52 -5.13 20.55
N ALA A 61 2.15 -5.79 21.64
CA ALA A 61 1.67 -5.07 22.83
C ALA A 61 2.87 -4.33 23.43
N PRO A 62 2.83 -2.99 23.58
CA PRO A 62 3.98 -2.22 24.05
C PRO A 62 4.22 -2.47 25.54
N ALA A 63 5.01 -3.48 25.90
CA ALA A 63 5.49 -3.70 27.25
C ALA A 63 6.90 -3.12 27.42
N GLY A 64 7.09 -2.23 28.39
CA GLY A 64 8.41 -1.71 28.75
C GLY A 64 8.95 -2.42 29.99
N ARG A 65 10.20 -2.89 29.96
CA ARG A 65 10.94 -3.15 31.20
C ARG A 65 11.49 -1.81 31.70
N CYS A 66 11.32 -1.50 32.99
CA CYS A 66 11.90 -0.30 33.59
C CYS A 66 13.18 -0.66 34.35
N ASP A 67 14.18 0.21 34.26
CA ASP A 67 15.41 0.14 35.09
C ASP A 67 15.18 0.63 36.53
N CYS A 68 13.97 1.11 36.84
CA CYS A 68 13.57 1.57 38.17
C CYS A 68 13.18 0.43 39.13
N GLY A 69 13.36 -0.84 38.76
CA GLY A 69 13.20 -1.99 39.65
C GLY A 69 11.75 -2.47 39.91
N CYS A 70 10.75 -1.78 39.38
CA CYS A 70 9.32 -2.14 39.48
C CYS A 70 8.87 -3.24 38.50
N GLY A 71 9.79 -3.78 37.69
CA GLY A 71 9.51 -4.85 36.74
C GLY A 71 9.00 -4.36 35.38
N GLN A 72 7.89 -4.95 34.92
CA GLN A 72 7.32 -4.68 33.60
C GLN A 72 6.21 -3.63 33.71
N HIS A 73 6.43 -2.47 33.08
CA HIS A 73 5.38 -1.51 32.81
C HIS A 73 4.55 -2.04 31.64
N LEU A 74 3.42 -2.66 31.99
CA LEU A 74 2.40 -2.95 31.00
C LEU A 74 1.75 -1.64 30.57
N PRO A 75 1.44 -1.51 29.28
CA PRO A 75 0.66 -0.39 28.82
C PRO A 75 -0.73 -0.49 29.45
N ALA A 76 -1.49 0.61 29.48
CA ALA A 76 -2.87 0.57 29.95
C ALA A 76 -3.63 -0.57 29.24
N PRO A 77 -4.54 -1.31 29.91
CA PRO A 77 -5.24 -2.46 29.32
C PRO A 77 -5.88 -2.19 27.96
N GLN A 78 -6.27 -0.94 27.71
CA GLN A 78 -6.88 -0.44 26.49
C GLN A 78 -5.89 0.09 25.43
N ALA A 79 -4.58 0.00 25.68
CA ALA A 79 -3.58 0.48 24.73
C ALA A 79 -3.57 -0.41 23.48
N PRO A 80 -3.80 0.16 22.28
CA PRO A 80 -3.81 -0.65 21.08
C PRO A 80 -2.41 -1.21 20.81
N PRO A 81 -2.31 -2.43 20.27
CA PRO A 81 -1.04 -2.97 19.82
C PRO A 81 -0.44 -2.06 18.75
N ARG A 82 0.88 -1.97 18.74
CA ARG A 82 1.63 -1.14 17.78
C ARG A 82 2.25 -2.03 16.73
N LEU A 83 2.24 -1.56 15.48
CA LEU A 83 2.99 -2.23 14.43
C LEU A 83 4.50 -2.04 14.68
N VAL A 84 5.24 -3.13 14.52
CA VAL A 84 6.69 -3.17 14.64
C VAL A 84 7.25 -3.96 13.46
N LEU A 85 8.28 -3.42 12.81
CA LEU A 85 9.07 -4.16 11.83
C LEU A 85 9.99 -5.15 12.56
N ARG A 86 10.09 -6.37 12.03
CA ARG A 86 11.02 -7.37 12.53
C ARG A 86 12.46 -6.91 12.32
N THR A 87 13.34 -7.36 13.20
CA THR A 87 14.78 -7.17 13.02
C THR A 87 15.22 -7.75 11.68
N GLY A 88 15.87 -6.92 10.86
CA GLY A 88 16.33 -7.31 9.52
C GLY A 88 15.29 -7.19 8.41
N ALA A 89 14.06 -6.75 8.72
CA ALA A 89 13.07 -6.42 7.70
C ALA A 89 13.63 -5.41 6.70
N ARG A 90 13.43 -5.67 5.40
CA ARG A 90 13.80 -4.78 4.31
C ARG A 90 12.57 -4.49 3.46
N PRO A 91 12.40 -3.27 2.94
CA PRO A 91 11.37 -3.01 1.96
C PRO A 91 11.52 -3.96 0.77
N VAL A 92 10.42 -4.56 0.33
CA VAL A 92 10.36 -5.32 -0.93
C VAL A 92 10.34 -4.38 -2.13
N ASP A 93 9.93 -3.13 -1.92
CA ASP A 93 9.86 -2.08 -2.92
C ASP A 93 9.83 -0.70 -2.22
N GLY A 94 10.18 0.36 -2.93
CA GLY A 94 10.14 1.71 -2.37
C GLY A 94 10.42 2.81 -3.38
N VAL A 95 9.77 3.95 -3.16
CA VAL A 95 9.97 5.17 -3.96
C VAL A 95 10.30 6.33 -3.01
N ARG A 96 11.22 7.20 -3.46
CA ARG A 96 11.65 8.40 -2.73
C ARG A 96 11.38 9.64 -3.57
N HIS A 97 10.77 10.63 -2.95
CA HIS A 97 10.76 12.01 -3.43
C HIS A 97 11.96 12.76 -2.87
N ASP A 98 12.84 13.24 -3.75
CA ASP A 98 13.99 14.06 -3.37
C ASP A 98 13.62 15.53 -3.42
N GLY A 99 13.10 16.05 -2.30
CA GLY A 99 12.71 17.45 -2.21
C GLY A 99 13.90 18.42 -2.28
N ALA A 100 15.13 17.97 -2.02
CA ALA A 100 16.31 18.81 -2.22
C ALA A 100 16.55 19.07 -3.71
N GLY A 101 16.53 18.01 -4.53
CA GLY A 101 16.67 18.11 -5.97
C GLY A 101 15.47 18.73 -6.68
N GLU A 102 14.25 18.34 -6.29
CA GLU A 102 13.01 18.72 -6.98
C GLU A 102 12.45 20.08 -6.53
N ARG A 103 12.65 20.44 -5.25
CA ARG A 103 12.03 21.63 -4.63
C ARG A 103 13.05 22.57 -3.98
N GLY A 104 14.34 22.25 -4.04
CA GLY A 104 15.38 23.06 -3.43
C GLY A 104 15.37 23.08 -1.90
N TRP A 105 14.74 22.09 -1.26
CA TRP A 105 14.72 21.97 0.21
C TRP A 105 16.12 21.77 0.77
N ARG A 106 16.39 22.34 1.96
CA ARG A 106 17.75 22.39 2.53
C ARG A 106 17.86 21.92 3.97
N GLY A 107 16.74 21.65 4.65
CA GLY A 107 16.73 21.29 6.06
C GLY A 107 15.67 20.24 6.38
N TYR A 108 14.53 20.68 6.90
CA TYR A 108 13.49 19.84 7.50
C TYR A 108 12.11 20.06 6.87
N GLU A 109 12.06 20.65 5.68
CA GLU A 109 10.83 21.05 4.97
C GLU A 109 9.90 19.87 4.72
N ALA A 110 10.41 18.66 4.45
CA ALA A 110 9.57 17.47 4.35
C ALA A 110 8.88 17.18 5.69
N GLY A 111 9.59 17.31 6.80
CA GLY A 111 9.04 17.13 8.15
C GLY A 111 8.00 18.19 8.54
N LEU A 112 7.94 19.32 7.83
CA LEU A 112 6.97 20.39 8.04
C LEU A 112 5.77 20.34 7.10
N LEU A 113 5.69 19.35 6.21
CA LEU A 113 4.55 19.25 5.31
C LEU A 113 3.24 19.21 6.11
N SER A 114 2.27 20.01 5.66
CA SER A 114 0.90 19.86 6.11
C SER A 114 0.37 18.48 5.74
N VAL A 115 -0.69 18.03 6.42
CA VAL A 115 -1.35 16.76 6.08
C VAL A 115 -1.80 16.74 4.63
N ASP A 116 -2.34 17.85 4.11
CA ASP A 116 -2.77 17.96 2.72
C ASP A 116 -1.59 17.79 1.74
N ALA A 117 -0.49 18.51 1.96
CA ALA A 117 0.68 18.42 1.09
C ALA A 117 1.32 17.02 1.15
N ALA A 118 1.33 16.40 2.33
CA ALA A 118 1.82 15.04 2.50
C ALA A 118 0.91 14.01 1.81
N ALA A 119 -0.41 14.19 1.85
CA ALA A 119 -1.37 13.34 1.14
C ALA A 119 -1.17 13.41 -0.38
N GLU A 120 -0.95 14.60 -0.94
CA GLU A 120 -0.64 14.76 -2.37
C GLU A 120 0.65 14.02 -2.78
N VAL A 121 1.70 14.13 -1.96
CA VAL A 121 2.94 13.39 -2.19
C VAL A 121 2.72 11.88 -2.05
N PHE A 122 1.95 11.45 -1.06
CA PHE A 122 1.61 10.03 -0.87
C PHE A 122 0.90 9.44 -2.10
N GLU A 123 -0.12 10.12 -2.65
CA GLU A 123 -0.84 9.60 -3.82
C GLU A 123 0.07 9.44 -5.04
N ARG A 124 0.96 10.42 -5.27
CA ARG A 124 1.95 10.35 -6.35
C ARG A 124 2.89 9.16 -6.16
N LEU A 125 3.49 9.02 -4.97
CA LEU A 125 4.40 7.92 -4.68
C LEU A 125 3.71 6.56 -4.73
N LEU A 126 2.45 6.47 -4.30
CA LEU A 126 1.68 5.23 -4.36
C LEU A 126 1.39 4.80 -5.80
N ALA A 127 1.12 5.74 -6.70
CA ALA A 127 0.93 5.47 -8.12
C ALA A 127 2.24 4.96 -8.77
N GLU A 128 3.38 5.54 -8.39
CA GLU A 128 4.71 5.10 -8.87
C GLU A 128 5.08 3.71 -8.34
N LEU A 129 4.77 3.41 -7.08
CA LEU A 129 5.03 2.13 -6.43
C LEU A 129 4.10 1.00 -6.94
N THR A 130 2.96 1.35 -7.55
CA THR A 130 1.96 0.40 -8.03
C THR A 130 1.73 0.54 -9.55
N PRO A 131 2.75 0.30 -10.40
CA PRO A 131 2.59 0.41 -11.84
C PRO A 131 1.63 -0.68 -12.33
N GLY A 132 0.39 -0.30 -12.66
CA GLY A 132 -0.63 -1.21 -13.21
C GLY A 132 -2.06 -0.98 -12.72
N ALA A 133 -2.28 -0.25 -11.62
CA ALA A 133 -3.65 0.05 -11.15
C ALA A 133 -4.41 1.01 -12.09
N GLY A 134 -3.70 1.81 -12.88
CA GLY A 134 -4.28 2.74 -13.87
C GLY A 134 -4.47 2.18 -15.28
N ALA A 135 -4.07 0.93 -15.56
CA ALA A 135 -4.14 0.34 -16.91
C ALA A 135 -5.28 -0.70 -17.06
N ALA A 136 -5.98 -1.06 -15.98
CA ALA A 136 -7.08 -2.03 -15.99
C ALA A 136 -8.46 -1.35 -16.18
N ALA A 137 -8.60 -0.56 -17.24
CA ALA A 137 -9.90 -0.08 -17.74
C ALA A 137 -9.87 0.08 -19.27
N GLY A 138 -9.26 -0.87 -19.97
CA GLY A 138 -9.51 -1.07 -21.40
C GLY A 138 -10.73 -1.98 -21.57
N PRO A 139 -11.74 -1.64 -22.39
CA PRO A 139 -12.86 -2.54 -22.65
C PRO A 139 -12.32 -3.86 -23.24
N PRO A 140 -12.93 -5.02 -22.91
CA PRO A 140 -12.52 -6.26 -23.54
C PRO A 140 -12.68 -6.13 -25.05
N ALA A 141 -11.56 -6.16 -25.77
CA ALA A 141 -11.53 -6.24 -27.21
C ALA A 141 -12.42 -7.42 -27.63
N GLY A 142 -13.44 -7.11 -28.42
CA GLY A 142 -14.50 -8.03 -28.79
C GLY A 142 -13.95 -9.33 -29.35
N ARG A 143 -14.48 -10.44 -28.84
CA ARG A 143 -14.36 -11.73 -29.51
C ARG A 143 -15.05 -11.59 -30.87
N GLY A 144 -14.25 -11.46 -31.93
CA GLY A 144 -14.73 -11.59 -33.29
C GLY A 144 -15.17 -13.04 -33.54
N SER A 145 -16.48 -13.27 -33.46
CA SER A 145 -17.10 -14.47 -34.02
C SER A 145 -17.01 -14.41 -35.54
N ALA A 146 -16.18 -15.25 -36.14
CA ALA A 146 -16.21 -15.48 -37.59
C ALA A 146 -17.43 -16.36 -37.95
N PRO A 147 -18.15 -16.09 -39.05
CA PRO A 147 -19.26 -16.93 -39.48
C PRO A 147 -18.75 -18.23 -40.11
N VAL A 148 -19.28 -19.36 -39.64
CA VAL A 148 -19.17 -20.66 -40.31
C VAL A 148 -19.91 -20.59 -41.64
N ARG A 149 -19.18 -20.78 -42.75
CA ARG A 149 -19.75 -20.95 -44.08
C ARG A 149 -20.41 -22.33 -44.17
N ALA A 150 -21.71 -22.33 -44.43
CA ALA A 150 -22.44 -23.50 -44.93
C ALA A 150 -22.01 -23.78 -46.38
N GLY A 151 -21.66 -25.04 -46.65
CA GLY A 151 -21.33 -25.54 -47.98
C GLY A 151 -21.40 -27.06 -47.97
N GLY A 152 -22.61 -27.60 -48.08
CA GLY A 152 -22.85 -29.04 -48.11
C GLY A 152 -22.61 -29.63 -49.48
N HIS A 153 -22.30 -30.93 -49.53
CA HIS A 153 -22.55 -31.95 -50.57
C HIS A 153 -22.08 -33.28 -49.93
N ARG A 154 -22.63 -34.49 -50.10
CA ARG A 154 -23.83 -35.08 -50.71
C ARG A 154 -23.72 -36.57 -50.29
N ALA A 155 -24.78 -37.19 -49.75
CA ALA A 155 -24.80 -38.64 -49.51
C ALA A 155 -25.03 -39.41 -50.82
N PRO A 156 -24.44 -40.60 -50.99
CA PRO A 156 -25.20 -41.87 -50.88
C PRO A 156 -24.32 -43.02 -50.34
N ALA A 157 -24.74 -44.24 -50.04
CA ALA A 157 -26.00 -44.94 -49.80
C ALA A 157 -25.62 -46.25 -49.07
N VAL A 158 -26.45 -46.62 -48.08
CA VAL A 158 -27.03 -47.95 -47.83
C VAL A 158 -26.24 -49.19 -48.29
N GLY A 159 -25.92 -50.06 -47.33
CA GLY A 159 -25.52 -51.46 -47.56
C GLY A 159 -25.16 -52.23 -46.30
N HIS A 160 -26.17 -52.67 -45.53
CA HIS A 160 -26.14 -53.93 -44.75
C HIS A 160 -27.05 -54.92 -45.49
N PRO A 161 -27.02 -56.26 -45.26
CA PRO A 161 -26.41 -57.07 -44.20
C PRO A 161 -25.46 -58.16 -44.81
N VAL A 162 -24.82 -59.11 -44.12
CA VAL A 162 -25.24 -60.10 -43.11
C VAL A 162 -24.02 -60.52 -42.30
#